data_AF-A0AAW0J400-F1
#
_entry.id   AF-A0AAW0J400-F1
#
_cell.length_a   1.000
_cell.length_b   1.000
_cell.length_c   1.000
_cell.angle_alpha   90.00
_cell.angle_beta   90.00
_cell.angle_gamma   90.00
#
_symmetry.space_group_name_H-M   'P 1'
#
loop_
_entity.id
_entity.type
_entity.pdbx_description
1 polymer ?
#
loop_
_entity_poly.entity_id
_entity_poly.type
_entity_poly.pdbx_seq_one_letter_code
_entity_poly.pdbx_strand_id
1 'polypeptide(L)' 'MNTKVVCNYAKGRWVADSRRPLYSGLGCKEWLSAMWACRLTQRKDFSYEGYRWQPESCEMPEFERSAFLRSLLT' A
#
# COMPACT_ATOMS: atom_id res chain seq x y z
N MET A 1 18.03 -29.23 -9.67
CA MET A 1 18.43 -28.00 -8.95
C MET A 1 17.19 -27.16 -8.74
N ASN A 2 16.74 -26.97 -7.50
CA ASN A 2 15.57 -26.15 -7.20
C ASN A 2 16.03 -24.69 -7.18
N THR A 3 15.87 -23.98 -8.30
CA THR A 3 16.24 -22.58 -8.42
C THR A 3 15.29 -21.76 -7.55
N LYS A 4 15.78 -21.27 -6.41
CA LYS A 4 15.04 -20.29 -5.60
C LYS A 4 14.82 -19.05 -6.47
N VAL A 5 13.61 -18.90 -7.00
CA VAL A 5 13.25 -17.72 -7.79
C VAL A 5 13.40 -16.51 -6.89
N VAL A 6 14.33 -15.62 -7.25
CA VAL A 6 14.52 -14.35 -6.53
C VAL A 6 13.25 -13.53 -6.71
N CYS A 7 12.62 -13.16 -5.61
CA CYS A 7 11.43 -12.32 -5.62
C CYS A 7 11.80 -10.93 -6.15
N ASN A 8 11.34 -10.62 -7.37
CA ASN A 8 11.48 -9.29 -7.95
C ASN A 8 10.22 -8.48 -7.66
N TYR A 9 10.25 -7.68 -6.59
CA TYR A 9 9.12 -6.85 -6.18
C TYR A 9 8.73 -5.77 -7.21
N ALA A 10 9.61 -5.42 -8.15
CA ALA A 10 9.31 -4.44 -9.19
C ALA A 10 8.49 -5.01 -10.37
N LYS A 11 8.37 -6.35 -10.48
CA LYS A 11 7.57 -7.01 -11.53
C LYS A 11 6.29 -7.59 -10.95
N GLY A 12 5.16 -7.19 -11.51
CA GLY A 12 3.85 -7.56 -11.00
C GLY A 12 2.72 -6.80 -11.70
N ARG A 13 1.57 -6.75 -11.04
CA ARG A 13 0.36 -6.08 -11.54
C ARG A 13 -0.43 -5.47 -10.39
N TRP A 14 -1.26 -4.47 -10.71
CA TRP A 14 -2.27 -3.95 -9.81
C TRP A 14 -3.46 -4.90 -9.76
N VAL A 15 -3.92 -5.24 -8.56
CA VAL A 15 -5.14 -6.02 -8.32
C VAL A 15 -6.04 -5.30 -7.34
N ALA A 16 -7.35 -5.37 -7.54
CA ALA A 16 -8.31 -4.82 -6.60
C ALA A 16 -8.24 -5.56 -5.25
N ASP A 17 -8.34 -4.83 -4.15
CA ASP A 17 -8.31 -5.36 -2.78
C ASP A 17 -9.24 -4.54 -1.90
N SER A 18 -10.29 -5.20 -1.38
CA SER A 18 -11.28 -4.57 -0.50
C SER A 18 -10.73 -4.18 0.87
N ARG A 19 -9.51 -4.62 1.22
CA ARG A 19 -8.81 -4.25 2.46
C ARG A 19 -8.00 -2.96 2.32
N ARG A 20 -8.07 -2.30 1.16
CA ARG A 20 -7.41 -1.02 0.86
C ARG A 20 -8.43 0.14 0.92
N PRO A 21 -7.98 1.38 1.18
CA PRO A 21 -6.60 1.80 1.48
C PRO A 21 -6.15 1.44 2.91
N LEU A 22 -4.83 1.41 3.14
CA LEU A 22 -4.23 1.14 4.46
C LEU A 22 -4.44 2.28 5.48
N TYR A 23 -4.75 3.48 4.99
CA TYR A 23 -5.04 4.67 5.77
C TYR A 23 -6.16 5.48 5.11
N SER A 24 -6.87 6.28 5.90
CA SER A 24 -7.89 7.18 5.39
C SER A 24 -7.28 8.55 5.11
N GLY A 25 -7.43 9.06 3.89
CA GLY A 25 -6.98 10.42 3.56
C GLY A 25 -7.68 11.50 4.41
N LEU A 26 -8.93 11.28 4.81
CA LEU A 26 -9.65 12.20 5.70
C LEU A 26 -9.20 12.04 7.17
N GLY A 27 -8.98 10.80 7.62
CA GLY A 27 -8.57 10.50 8.99
C GLY A 27 -7.13 10.94 9.30
N CYS A 28 -6.26 10.97 8.30
CA CYS A 28 -4.86 11.39 8.42
C CYS A 28 -4.62 12.84 7.98
N LYS A 29 -5.67 13.67 7.85
CA LYS A 29 -5.57 15.04 7.30
C LYS A 29 -4.55 15.93 8.00
N GLU A 30 -4.36 15.76 9.31
CA GLU A 30 -3.41 16.56 10.10
C GLU A 30 -1.94 16.29 9.72
N TRP A 31 -1.67 15.09 9.21
CA TRP A 31 -0.33 14.63 8.86
C TRP A 31 -0.07 14.60 7.35
N LEU A 32 -1.11 14.78 6.53
CA LEU A 32 -1.02 14.82 5.09
C LEU A 32 -0.82 16.26 4.62
N SER A 33 0.24 16.51 3.85
CA SER A 33 0.37 17.78 3.13
C SER A 33 -0.85 18.01 2.24
N ALA A 34 -1.31 19.26 2.18
CA ALA A 34 -2.48 19.66 1.40
C ALA A 34 -2.39 19.25 -0.08
N MET A 35 -1.18 19.24 -0.66
CA MET A 35 -0.95 18.80 -2.04
C MET A 35 -1.30 17.31 -2.27
N TRP A 36 -1.20 16.48 -1.23
CA TRP A 36 -1.44 15.03 -1.30
C TRP A 36 -2.81 14.62 -0.76
N ALA A 37 -3.52 15.53 -0.08
CA ALA A 37 -4.82 15.28 0.52
C ALA A 37 -5.96 15.34 -0.51
N CYS A 38 -5.94 14.46 -1.51
CA CYS A 38 -6.89 14.46 -2.64
C CYS A 38 -8.36 14.41 -2.19
N ARG A 39 -8.66 13.75 -1.07
CA ARG A 39 -10.00 13.68 -0.47
C ARG A 39 -10.51 15.02 0.09
N LEU A 40 -9.64 16.02 0.23
CA LEU A 40 -10.01 17.40 0.59
C LEU A 40 -10.18 18.31 -0.64
N THR A 41 -9.94 17.77 -1.85
CA THR A 41 -10.13 18.48 -3.12
C THR A 41 -11.51 18.18 -3.70
N GLN A 42 -11.80 18.73 -4.88
CA GLN A 42 -13.04 18.44 -5.61
C GLN A 42 -13.01 17.11 -6.38
N ARG A 43 -11.92 16.34 -6.31
CA ARG A 43 -11.80 15.03 -6.98
C ARG A 43 -12.90 14.08 -6.48
N LYS A 44 -13.46 13.27 -7.39
CA LYS A 44 -14.56 12.32 -7.09
C LYS A 44 -14.21 10.87 -7.39
N ASP A 45 -13.23 10.64 -8.26
CA ASP A 45 -12.69 9.31 -8.54
C ASP A 45 -11.70 8.90 -7.44
N PHE A 46 -12.05 7.87 -6.68
CA PHE A 46 -11.19 7.31 -5.61
C PHE A 46 -11.01 5.79 -5.72
N SER A 47 -11.47 5.18 -6.82
CA SER A 47 -11.35 3.73 -7.04
C SER A 47 -9.90 3.25 -7.09
N TYR A 48 -8.96 4.13 -7.46
CA TYR A 48 -7.53 3.82 -7.47
C TYR A 48 -6.97 3.49 -6.08
N GLU A 49 -7.59 3.96 -5.00
CA GLU A 49 -7.17 3.68 -3.62
C GLU A 49 -7.44 2.24 -3.19
N GLY A 50 -8.31 1.54 -3.93
CA GLY A 50 -8.69 0.15 -3.69
C GLY A 50 -7.79 -0.90 -4.34
N TYR A 51 -6.61 -0.51 -4.86
CA TYR A 51 -5.69 -1.42 -5.52
C TYR A 51 -4.45 -1.70 -4.67
N ARG A 52 -3.91 -2.91 -4.79
CA ARG A 52 -2.58 -3.28 -4.28
C ARG A 52 -1.69 -3.81 -5.39
N TRP A 53 -0.38 -3.67 -5.21
CA TRP A 53 0.60 -4.31 -6.07
C TRP A 53 0.73 -5.80 -5.70
N GLN A 54 0.67 -6.68 -6.71
CA GLN A 54 0.91 -8.11 -6.57
C GLN A 54 2.15 -8.50 -7.38
N PRO A 55 3.28 -8.85 -6.73
CA PRO A 55 4.46 -9.38 -7.42
C PRO A 55 4.12 -10.69 -8.15
N GLU A 56 4.82 -10.95 -9.26
CA GLU A 56 4.51 -12.10 -10.12
C GLU A 56 4.99 -13.44 -9.54
N SER A 57 6.14 -13.45 -8.87
CA SER A 57 6.84 -14.69 -8.48
C SER A 57 6.88 -14.92 -6.96
N CYS A 58 6.14 -14.12 -6.20
CA CYS A 58 6.17 -14.15 -4.74
C CYS A 58 4.97 -13.39 -4.14
N GLU A 59 4.70 -13.68 -2.87
CA GLU A 59 3.74 -12.94 -2.08
C GLU A 59 4.42 -11.77 -1.36
N MET A 60 3.74 -10.63 -1.34
CA MET A 60 4.15 -9.50 -0.52
C MET A 60 3.51 -9.66 0.86
N PRO A 61 4.29 -9.61 1.97
CA PRO A 61 3.74 -9.65 3.31
C PRO A 61 2.72 -8.52 3.52
N GLU A 62 1.66 -8.79 4.27
CA GLU A 62 0.73 -7.72 4.65
C GLU A 62 1.41 -6.73 5.59
N PHE A 63 1.13 -5.44 5.40
CA PHE A 63 1.68 -4.41 6.26
C PHE A 63 0.99 -4.41 7.62
N GLU A 64 1.73 -4.75 8.67
CA GLU A 64 1.28 -4.68 10.07
C GLU A 64 1.96 -3.48 10.76
N ARG A 65 1.16 -2.48 11.12
CA ARG A 65 1.64 -1.19 11.66
C ARG A 65 2.46 -1.36 12.94
N SER A 66 1.99 -2.19 13.86
CA SER A 66 2.66 -2.39 15.15
C SER A 66 3.99 -3.12 14.99
N ALA A 67 4.10 -4.09 14.07
CA ALA A 67 5.33 -4.80 13.77
C ALA A 67 6.37 -3.88 13.15
N PHE A 68 5.94 -3.03 12.20
CA PHE A 68 6.82 -2.01 11.63
C PHE A 68 7.33 -1.05 12.69
N LEU A 69 6.45 -0.50 13.54
CA LEU A 69 6.87 0.41 14.61
C LEU A 69 7.82 -0.26 15.61
N ARG A 70 7.57 -1.52 15.99
CA ARG A 70 8.49 -2.30 16.83
C ARG A 70 9.87 -2.44 16.19
N SER A 71 9.95 -2.68 14.87
CA SER A 71 11.25 -2.81 14.18
C SER A 71 12.07 -1.52 14.10
N LEU A 72 11.45 -0.35 14.32
CA LEU A 72 12.18 0.92 14.38
C LEU A 72 12.77 1.22 15.76
N LEU A 73 12.35 0.47 16.79
CA LEU A 73 12.77 0.64 18.18
C LEU A 73 13.88 -0.37 18.57
N THR A 74 14.28 -1.23 17.64
CA THR A 74 15.35 -2.24 17.77
C THR A 74 16.49 -1.88 16.85
#